data_AF-E2I6F9-F1
#
_entry.id   AF-E2I6F9-F1
#
_cell.length_a   1.000
_cell.length_b   1.000
_cell.length_c   1.000
_cell.angle_alpha   90.00
_cell.angle_beta   90.00
_cell.angle_gamma   90.00
#
_symmetry.space_group_name_H-M   'P 1'
#
loop_
_entity.id
_entity.type
_entity.pdbx_description
1 polymer ?
#
loop_
_entity_poly.entity_id
_entity_poly.type
_entity_poly.pdbx_seq_one_letter_code
_entity_poly.pdbx_strand_id
1 'polypeptide(L)' 'KDLSDLVSEMEMMKMIGKHKNIINLLGACTQDGPLYVIVEYASKGNLREYLRARRPLGM' A
#
# COMPACT_ATOMS: atom_id res chain seq x y z
N LYS A 1 -0.41 19.23 -0.70
CA LYS A 1 -0.24 18.29 -1.84
C LYS A 1 -0.22 16.87 -1.29
N ASP A 2 0.69 16.59 -0.36
CA ASP A 2 0.82 15.24 0.23
C ASP A 2 -0.45 14.74 0.96
N LEU A 3 -1.14 15.60 1.73
CA LEU A 3 -2.38 15.19 2.42
C LEU A 3 -3.54 14.90 1.46
N SER A 4 -3.72 15.73 0.42
CA SER A 4 -4.79 15.53 -0.58
C SER A 4 -4.57 14.27 -1.39
N ASP A 5 -3.30 13.95 -1.69
CA ASP A 5 -2.93 12.73 -2.39
C ASP A 5 -3.21 11.51 -1.51
N LEU A 6 -2.85 11.55 -0.23
CA LEU A 6 -3.13 10.47 0.72
C LEU A 6 -4.64 10.21 0.93
N VAL A 7 -5.45 11.28 1.00
CA VAL A 7 -6.92 11.15 1.05
C VAL A 7 -7.44 10.51 -0.24
N SER A 8 -6.92 10.91 -1.39
CA SER A 8 -7.34 10.38 -2.69
C SER A 8 -6.98 8.90 -2.84
N GLU A 9 -5.80 8.49 -2.38
CA GLU A 9 -5.39 7.09 -2.32
C GLU A 9 -6.33 6.26 -1.43
N MET A 10 -6.65 6.75 -0.23
CA MET A 10 -7.59 6.08 0.68
C MET A 10 -8.97 5.89 0.03
N GLU A 11 -9.55 6.94 -0.55
CA GLU A 11 -10.86 6.86 -1.21
C GLU A 11 -10.83 5.92 -2.43
N MET A 12 -9.76 5.94 -3.21
CA MET A 12 -9.60 5.01 -4.33
C MET A 12 -9.55 3.55 -3.85
N MET A 13 -8.83 3.24 -2.77
CA MET A 13 -8.77 1.89 -2.22
C MET A 13 -10.14 1.41 -1.69
N LYS A 14 -10.94 2.29 -1.09
CA LYS A 14 -12.33 1.97 -0.69
C LYS A 14 -13.19 1.60 -1.90
N MET A 15 -13.10 2.38 -2.97
CA MET A 15 -13.88 2.18 -4.19
C MET A 15 -13.51 0.91 -4.95
N ILE A 16 -12.23 0.52 -4.97
CA ILE A 16 -11.75 -0.71 -5.61
C ILE A 16 -12.31 -1.97 -4.91
N GLY A 17 -12.49 -1.92 -3.59
CA GLY A 17 -12.91 -3.07 -2.79
C GLY A 17 -11.78 -4.08 -2.58
N LYS A 18 -12.14 -5.33 -2.25
CA LYS A 18 -11.16 -6.39 -1.92
C LYS A 18 -10.81 -7.25 -3.13
N HIS A 19 -9.53 -7.49 -3.35
CA HIS A 19 -9.05 -8.40 -4.39
C HIS A 19 -7.73 -9.08 -4.00
N LYS A 20 -7.51 -10.33 -4.45
CA LYS A 20 -6.32 -11.15 -4.11
C LYS A 20 -4.99 -10.52 -4.52
N ASN A 21 -5.00 -9.73 -5.59
CA ASN A 21 -3.80 -9.16 -6.22
C ASN A 21 -3.64 -7.65 -6.00
N ILE A 22 -4.41 -7.07 -5.09
CA ILE A 22 -4.35 -5.65 -4.72
C ILE A 22 -4.10 -5.60 -3.21
N ILE A 23 -3.24 -4.69 -2.75
CA ILE A 23 -3.07 -4.43 -1.32
C ILE A 23 -4.38 -3.84 -0.80
N ASN A 24 -5.04 -4.56 0.11
CA ASN A 24 -6.36 -4.14 0.57
C ASN A 24 -6.25 -3.10 1.69
N LEU A 25 -7.22 -2.18 1.71
CA LEU A 25 -7.46 -1.29 2.84
C LEU A 25 -8.07 -2.10 4.00
N LEU A 26 -7.49 -1.96 5.19
CA LEU A 26 -7.99 -2.56 6.43
C LEU A 26 -8.82 -1.58 7.24
N GLY A 27 -8.45 -0.30 7.23
CA GLY A 27 -9.16 0.77 7.93
C GLY A 27 -8.43 2.11 7.81
N ALA A 28 -8.94 3.13 8.50
CA ALA A 28 -8.29 4.42 8.59
C ALA A 28 -8.64 5.14 9.89
N CYS A 29 -7.69 5.93 10.42
CA CYS A 29 -7.96 6.91 11.46
C CYS A 29 -8.14 8.28 10.79
N THR A 30 -9.37 8.81 10.83
CA THR A 30 -9.73 10.05 10.13
C THR A 30 -10.23 11.15 11.05
N GLN A 31 -10.41 10.86 12.34
CA GLN A 31 -10.98 11.77 13.33
C GLN A 31 -9.97 12.03 14.43
N ASP A 32 -9.99 13.25 14.98
CA ASP A 32 -9.25 13.68 16.16
C ASP A 32 -7.75 13.32 16.14
N GLY A 33 -7.09 13.57 15.00
CA GLY A 33 -5.67 13.29 14.84
C GLY A 33 -5.18 13.35 13.39
N PRO A 34 -3.91 12.97 13.13
CA PRO A 34 -3.39 12.82 11.78
C PRO A 34 -4.10 11.67 11.05
N LEU A 35 -4.19 11.81 9.72
CA LEU A 35 -4.72 10.75 8.87
C LEU A 35 -3.77 9.54 8.88
N TYR A 36 -4.29 8.39 9.28
CA TYR A 36 -3.62 7.10 9.10
C TYR A 36 -4.42 6.23 8.14
N VAL A 37 -3.77 5.73 7.09
CA VAL A 37 -4.34 4.76 6.16
C VAL A 37 -3.74 3.40 6.48
N ILE A 38 -4.57 2.47 6.93
CA ILE A 38 -4.13 1.16 7.45
C ILE A 38 -4.37 0.12 6.35
N VAL A 39 -3.29 -0.48 5.86
CA VAL A 39 -3.31 -1.40 4.72
C VAL A 39 -2.65 -2.74 5.06
N GLU A 40 -2.86 -3.75 4.22
CA GLU A 40 -2.19 -5.04 4.36
C GLU A 40 -0.66 -4.90 4.29
N TYR A 41 0.04 -5.58 5.19
CA TYR A 41 1.49 -5.62 5.20
C TYR A 41 2.03 -6.71 4.26
N ALA A 42 2.74 -6.29 3.21
CA ALA A 42 3.45 -7.20 2.31
C ALA A 42 4.85 -7.54 2.87
N SER A 43 4.96 -8.67 3.60
CA SER A 43 6.17 -9.07 4.32
C SER A 43 7.44 -9.25 3.48
N LYS A 44 7.31 -9.38 2.15
CA LYS A 44 8.44 -9.52 1.22
C LYS A 44 8.81 -8.21 0.50
N GLY A 45 8.19 -7.11 0.87
CA GLY A 45 8.45 -5.79 0.31
C GLY A 45 7.98 -5.62 -1.13
N ASN A 46 8.54 -4.62 -1.82
CA ASN A 46 8.19 -4.33 -3.21
C ASN A 46 8.82 -5.34 -4.18
N LEU A 47 8.19 -5.50 -5.34
CA LEU A 47 8.59 -6.49 -6.34
C LEU A 47 10.00 -6.24 -6.90
N ARG A 48 10.40 -4.97 -7.07
CA ARG A 48 11.72 -4.62 -7.63
C ARG A 48 12.85 -5.16 -6.76
N GLU A 49 12.79 -4.92 -5.45
CA GLU A 49 13.81 -5.39 -4.52
C GLU A 49 13.69 -6.91 -4.29
N TYR A 50 12.47 -7.44 -4.27
CA TYR A 50 12.25 -8.89 -4.22
C TYR A 50 12.94 -9.65 -5.38
N LEU A 51 12.87 -9.11 -6.59
CA LEU A 51 13.51 -9.67 -7.78
C LEU A 51 15.02 -9.45 -7.78
N ARG A 52 15.49 -8.26 -7.39
CA ARG A 52 16.94 -7.96 -7.28
C ARG A 52 17.65 -8.93 -6.34
N ALA A 53 17.06 -9.23 -5.19
CA ALA A 53 17.59 -10.20 -4.23
C ALA A 53 17.69 -11.65 -4.76
N ARG A 54 17.10 -11.93 -5.93
CA ARG A 54 17.06 -13.25 -6.58
C ARG A 54 17.71 -13.27 -7.96
N ARG A 55 18.45 -12.22 -8.32
CA ARG A 55 19.24 -12.25 -9.55
C ARG A 55 20.35 -13.30 -9.40
N PRO A 56 20.60 -14.13 -10.43
CA PRO A 56 21.77 -14.99 -10.45
C PRO A 56 23.04 -14.14 -10.32
N LEU A 57 24.01 -14.62 -9.55
CA LEU A 57 25.34 -14.03 -9.52
C LEU A 57 26.03 -14.31 -10.86
N GLY A 58 26.33 -13.27 -11.64
CA GLY A 58 27.17 -13.40 -12.85
C GLY A 58 26.51 -13.07 -14.21
N MET A 59 25.49 -12.21 -14.25
CA MET A 59 25.12 -11.47 -15.49
C MET A 59 25.37 -9.98 -15.33
#